data_AF-A0A1I1XVU7-F1
#
_entry.id   AF-A0A1I1XVU7-F1
#
_cell.length_a   1.000
_cell.length_b   1.000
_cell.length_c   1.000
_cell.angle_alpha   90.00
_cell.angle_beta   90.00
_cell.angle_gamma   90.00
#
_symmetry.space_group_name_H-M   'P 1'
#
loop_
_entity.id
_entity.type
_entity.pdbx_description
1 polymer ?
#
loop_
_entity_poly.entity_id
_entity_poly.type
_entity_poly.pdbx_seq_one_letter_code
_entity_poly.pdbx_strand_id
1 'polypeptide(L)'
;MLLARSVLAVTLLSGSLAHAAAPAAPRAHAERPDAVVAVRIAVAYHDVRALAGVLKDIFVVHPERGDVRAILSDPRDATLVVFATPAGHAELRRVLAGLVAGPP
;
A
#
# COMPACT_ATOMS: atom_id res chain seq x y z
N MET A 1 63.07 23.18 51.67
CA MET A 1 62.11 22.86 52.76
C MET A 1 60.70 22.84 52.18
N LEU A 2 60.03 21.70 52.34
CA LEU A 2 58.58 21.41 52.37
C LEU A 2 57.54 22.24 51.57
N LEU A 3 56.86 21.53 50.67
CA LEU A 3 55.39 21.36 50.49
C LEU A 3 54.44 22.58 50.39
N ALA A 4 53.70 22.66 49.27
CA ALA A 4 52.22 22.76 49.21
C ALA A 4 51.76 22.80 47.74
N ARG A 5 51.30 21.70 47.14
CA ARG A 5 49.86 21.37 46.90
C ARG A 5 49.01 22.59 46.54
N SER A 6 48.62 22.71 45.28
CA SER A 6 47.29 23.20 44.89
C SER A 6 46.94 22.73 43.48
N VAL A 7 45.95 21.84 43.45
CA VAL A 7 45.24 21.34 42.29
C VAL A 7 44.27 22.42 41.85
N LEU A 8 44.26 22.80 40.58
CA LEU A 8 43.08 23.41 39.96
C LEU A 8 42.88 22.78 38.58
N ALA A 9 41.99 21.80 38.53
CA ALA A 9 41.46 21.26 37.30
C ALA A 9 40.39 22.23 36.79
N VAL A 10 40.61 22.82 35.62
CA VAL A 10 39.57 23.50 34.85
C VAL A 10 39.48 22.78 33.52
N THR A 11 38.57 21.80 33.48
CA THR A 11 38.20 21.08 32.27
C THR A 11 37.32 22.00 31.42
N LEU A 12 37.85 22.42 30.27
CA LEU A 12 37.10 23.09 29.22
C LEU A 12 36.04 22.13 28.66
N LEU A 13 34.77 22.36 28.97
CA LEU A 13 33.63 21.77 28.25
C LEU A 13 33.54 22.44 26.87
N SER A 14 34.21 21.86 25.88
CA SER A 14 33.89 22.09 24.47
C SER A 14 32.61 21.33 24.13
N GLY A 15 31.62 22.07 23.65
CA GLY A 15 30.27 21.59 23.41
C GLY A 15 30.06 20.87 22.07
N SER A 16 28.78 20.59 21.87
CA SER A 16 28.10 20.29 20.61
C SER A 16 28.19 18.85 20.12
N LEU A 17 27.37 18.01 20.77
CA LEU A 17 26.47 17.00 20.19
C LEU A 17 26.89 16.43 18.83
N ALA A 18 27.53 15.27 18.89
CA ALA A 18 27.53 14.30 17.81
C ALA A 18 26.09 14.09 17.33
N HIS A 19 25.81 14.47 16.08
CA HIS A 19 24.61 14.06 15.36
C HIS A 19 24.74 12.55 15.08
N ALA A 20 24.47 11.75 16.11
CA ALA A 20 24.24 10.33 15.94
C ALA A 20 22.96 10.21 15.11
N ALA A 21 23.13 9.94 13.81
CA ALA A 21 22.07 9.50 12.94
C ALA A 21 21.44 8.25 13.59
N ALA A 22 20.36 8.46 14.34
CA ALA A 22 19.55 7.37 14.83
C ALA A 22 19.15 6.54 13.60
N PRO A 23 19.39 5.21 13.59
CA PRO A 23 18.93 4.37 12.50
C PRO A 23 17.43 4.61 12.38
N ALA A 24 16.99 5.04 11.19
CA ALA A 24 15.60 5.26 10.91
C ALA A 24 14.85 3.96 11.24
N ALA A 25 14.20 3.94 12.40
CA ALA A 25 13.31 2.85 12.76
C ALA A 25 12.36 2.68 11.58
N PRO A 26 12.18 1.45 11.05
CA PRO A 26 11.25 1.22 9.97
C PRO A 26 9.91 1.79 10.43
N ARG A 27 9.47 2.88 9.78
CA ARG A 27 8.15 3.45 10.02
C ARG A 27 7.19 2.37 9.57
N ALA A 28 6.72 1.58 10.53
CA ALA A 28 5.59 0.69 10.34
C ALA A 28 4.49 1.57 9.76
N HIS A 29 4.30 1.47 8.44
CA HIS A 29 3.11 2.01 7.82
C HIS A 29 2.02 1.16 8.43
N ALA A 30 1.34 1.71 9.42
CA ALA A 30 0.13 1.11 9.96
C ALA A 30 -0.78 0.93 8.74
N GLU A 31 -0.86 -0.31 8.28
CA GLU A 31 -1.65 -0.73 7.15
C GLU A 31 -3.09 -0.36 7.52
N ARG A 32 -3.56 0.79 7.02
CA ARG A 32 -4.93 1.20 7.28
C ARG A 32 -5.80 0.14 6.60
N PRO A 33 -6.65 -0.58 7.35
CA PRO A 33 -7.40 -1.73 6.80
C PRO A 33 -8.32 -1.33 5.64
N ASP A 34 -8.63 -0.04 5.50
CA ASP A 34 -9.44 0.53 4.42
C ASP A 34 -8.64 1.35 3.40
N ALA A 35 -7.32 1.17 3.33
CA ALA A 35 -6.53 1.83 2.31
C ALA A 35 -6.91 1.32 0.91
N VAL A 36 -7.19 2.25 0.00
CA VAL A 36 -7.33 1.93 -1.42
C VAL A 36 -5.96 1.54 -1.97
N VAL A 37 -5.86 0.33 -2.52
CA VAL A 37 -4.63 -0.20 -3.11
C VAL A 37 -4.86 -0.61 -4.57
N ALA A 38 -3.81 -0.46 -5.37
CA ALA A 38 -3.80 -0.89 -6.77
C ALA A 38 -3.34 -2.35 -6.86
N VAL A 39 -4.16 -3.21 -7.47
CA VAL A 39 -3.82 -4.63 -7.68
C VAL A 39 -3.93 -4.96 -9.16
N ARG A 40 -2.92 -5.67 -9.69
CA ARG A 40 -2.93 -6.25 -11.03
C ARG A 40 -3.54 -7.65 -10.97
N ILE A 41 -4.53 -7.92 -11.81
CA ILE A 41 -5.23 -9.20 -11.90
C ILE A 41 -5.09 -9.70 -13.34
N ALA A 42 -4.36 -10.79 -13.53
CA ALA A 42 -4.32 -11.48 -14.81
C ALA A 42 -5.68 -12.15 -15.05
N VAL A 43 -6.24 -11.99 -16.25
CA VAL A 43 -7.54 -12.55 -16.62
C VAL A 43 -7.41 -13.38 -17.88
N ALA A 44 -7.94 -14.60 -17.84
CA ALA A 44 -8.03 -15.48 -19.01
C ALA A 44 -9.28 -15.14 -19.84
N TYR A 45 -9.44 -13.86 -20.20
CA TYR A 45 -10.58 -13.35 -20.96
C TYR A 45 -10.09 -12.80 -22.31
N HIS A 46 -10.73 -13.23 -23.40
CA HIS A 46 -10.31 -12.83 -24.76
C HIS A 46 -10.44 -11.31 -24.99
N ASP A 47 -11.48 -10.68 -24.43
CA ASP A 47 -11.64 -9.23 -24.47
C ASP A 47 -11.62 -8.62 -23.06
N VAL A 48 -10.43 -8.23 -22.62
CA VAL A 48 -10.20 -7.58 -21.32
C VAL A 48 -10.80 -6.19 -21.25
N ARG A 49 -10.98 -5.49 -22.38
CA ARG A 49 -11.60 -4.17 -22.41
C ARG A 49 -13.10 -4.28 -22.16
N ALA A 50 -13.77 -5.22 -22.83
CA ALA A 50 -15.18 -5.51 -22.57
C ALA A 50 -15.42 -5.94 -21.12
N LEU A 51 -14.57 -6.84 -20.60
CA LEU A 51 -14.65 -7.27 -19.20
C LEU A 51 -14.53 -6.09 -18.23
N ALA A 52 -13.56 -5.18 -18.44
CA ALA A 52 -13.43 -3.99 -17.62
C ALA A 52 -14.67 -3.08 -17.67
N GLY A 53 -15.35 -3.00 -18.82
CA GLY A 53 -16.62 -2.29 -18.96
C GLY A 53 -17.71 -2.90 -18.09
N VAL A 54 -17.96 -4.21 -18.25
CA VAL A 54 -18.96 -4.95 -17.45
C VAL A 54 -18.72 -4.81 -15.95
N LEU A 55 -17.47 -4.93 -15.51
CA LEU A 55 -17.14 -4.78 -14.10
C LEU A 55 -17.44 -3.36 -13.59
N LYS A 56 -17.09 -2.32 -14.36
CA LYS A 56 -17.45 -0.94 -13.98
C LYS A 56 -18.95 -0.80 -13.80
N ASP A 57 -19.73 -1.33 -14.74
CA ASP A 57 -21.20 -1.24 -14.67
C ASP A 57 -21.74 -1.94 -13.41
N ILE A 58 -21.22 -3.12 -13.06
CA ILE A 58 -21.62 -3.84 -11.84
C ILE A 58 -21.37 -3.01 -10.58
N PHE A 59 -20.16 -2.44 -10.43
CA PHE A 59 -19.76 -1.69 -9.23
C PHE A 59 -20.34 -0.27 -9.19
N VAL A 60 -20.68 0.32 -10.33
CA VAL A 60 -21.42 1.60 -10.38
C VAL A 60 -22.87 1.41 -9.92
N VAL A 61 -23.52 0.32 -10.36
CA VAL A 61 -24.91 0.04 -10.00
C VAL A 61 -25.05 -0.45 -8.56
N HIS A 62 -24.04 -1.15 -8.04
CA HIS A 62 -24.04 -1.73 -6.70
C HIS A 62 -22.88 -1.18 -5.85
N PRO A 63 -22.93 0.10 -5.45
CA PRO A 63 -21.86 0.73 -4.67
C PRO A 63 -21.65 0.07 -3.29
N GLU A 64 -22.64 -0.70 -2.80
CA GLU A 64 -22.55 -1.49 -1.58
C GLU A 64 -21.64 -2.73 -1.71
N ARG A 65 -21.26 -3.15 -2.93
CA ARG A 65 -20.36 -4.30 -3.19
C ARG A 65 -18.87 -4.00 -2.92
N GLY A 66 -18.57 -2.97 -2.14
CA GLY A 66 -17.23 -2.59 -1.76
C GLY A 66 -16.71 -1.39 -2.55
N ASP A 67 -15.72 -0.71 -1.96
CA ASP A 67 -15.22 0.57 -2.46
C ASP A 67 -14.18 0.34 -3.59
N VAL A 68 -14.70 0.14 -4.81
CA VAL A 68 -13.92 0.10 -6.05
C VAL A 68 -13.91 1.50 -6.69
N ARG A 69 -12.74 2.12 -6.71
CA ARG A 69 -12.54 3.49 -7.22
C ARG A 69 -12.35 3.54 -8.72
N ALA A 70 -11.59 2.59 -9.25
CA ALA A 70 -11.27 2.55 -10.67
C ALA A 70 -10.90 1.14 -11.11
N ILE A 71 -11.26 0.84 -12.37
CA ILE A 71 -10.88 -0.38 -13.06
C ILE A 71 -10.26 0.05 -14.39
N LEU A 72 -9.03 -0.34 -14.63
CA LEU A 72 -8.32 -0.11 -15.89
C LEU A 72 -8.03 -1.48 -16.51
N SER A 73 -8.02 -1.53 -17.84
CA SER A 73 -7.62 -2.70 -18.59
C SER A 73 -6.29 -2.44 -19.30
N ASP A 74 -5.43 -3.44 -19.25
CA ASP A 74 -4.28 -3.57 -20.13
C ASP A 74 -4.51 -4.79 -21.05
N PRO A 75 -4.99 -4.56 -22.29
CA PRO A 75 -5.21 -5.63 -23.24
C PRO A 75 -3.92 -6.31 -23.71
N ARG A 76 -2.76 -5.65 -23.60
CA ARG A 76 -1.48 -6.22 -24.07
C ARG A 76 -1.03 -7.37 -23.18
N ASP A 77 -1.22 -7.19 -21.88
CA ASP A 77 -0.84 -8.17 -20.85
C ASP A 77 -2.05 -8.98 -20.34
N ALA A 78 -3.21 -8.88 -21.00
CA ALA A 78 -4.48 -9.45 -20.55
C ALA A 78 -4.75 -9.25 -19.04
N THR A 79 -4.54 -8.01 -18.57
CA THR A 79 -4.54 -7.68 -17.14
C THR A 79 -5.55 -6.59 -16.81
N LEU A 80 -6.17 -6.68 -15.64
CA LEU A 80 -6.93 -5.59 -15.02
C LEU A 80 -6.10 -4.93 -13.92
N VAL A 81 -6.09 -3.60 -13.88
CA VAL A 81 -5.55 -2.81 -12.76
C VAL A 81 -6.70 -2.21 -12.00
N VAL A 82 -6.85 -2.58 -10.73
CA VAL A 82 -8.01 -2.23 -9.92
C VAL A 82 -7.55 -1.43 -8.73
N PHE A 83 -8.18 -0.29 -8.50
CA PHE A 83 -7.99 0.54 -7.32
C PHE A 83 -9.20 0.33 -6.41
N ALA A 84 -9.01 -0.38 -5.30
CA ALA A 84 -10.09 -0.69 -4.37
C ALA A 84 -9.55 -0.92 -2.96
N THR A 85 -10.45 -0.88 -1.97
CA THR A 85 -10.15 -1.39 -0.62
C THR A 85 -9.99 -2.92 -0.63
N PRO A 86 -9.41 -3.54 0.42
CA PRO A 86 -9.32 -5.00 0.51
C PRO A 86 -10.68 -5.71 0.37
N ALA A 87 -11.76 -5.13 0.91
CA ALA A 87 -13.12 -5.63 0.74
C ALA A 87 -13.58 -5.56 -0.73
N GLY A 88 -13.33 -4.44 -1.42
CA GLY A 88 -13.64 -4.31 -2.84
C GLY A 88 -12.86 -5.30 -3.72
N HIS A 89 -11.59 -5.56 -3.40
CA HIS A 89 -10.81 -6.61 -4.08
C HIS A 89 -11.36 -8.01 -3.85
N ALA A 90 -11.82 -8.31 -2.63
CA ALA A 90 -12.43 -9.60 -2.31
C ALA A 90 -13.73 -9.82 -3.10
N GLU A 91 -14.58 -8.80 -3.18
CA GLU A 91 -15.83 -8.88 -3.93
C GLU A 91 -15.59 -8.94 -5.44
N LEU A 92 -14.64 -8.17 -5.97
CA LEU A 92 -14.24 -8.27 -7.38
C LEU A 92 -13.81 -9.69 -7.75
N ARG A 93 -13.02 -10.36 -6.90
CA ARG A 93 -12.63 -11.75 -7.14
C ARG A 93 -13.81 -12.71 -7.16
N ARG A 94 -14.83 -12.51 -6.30
CA ARG A 94 -16.06 -13.31 -6.32
C ARG A 94 -16.85 -13.10 -7.61
N VAL A 95 -17.01 -11.86 -8.05
CA VAL A 95 -17.68 -11.54 -9.32
C VAL A 95 -16.94 -12.18 -10.50
N LEU A 96 -15.61 -12.03 -10.55
CA LEU A 96 -14.79 -12.66 -11.58
C LEU A 96 -14.92 -14.19 -11.57
N ALA A 97 -14.91 -14.83 -10.41
CA ALA A 97 -15.10 -16.27 -10.29
C ALA A 97 -16.49 -16.70 -10.82
N GLY A 98 -17.55 -15.94 -10.53
CA GLY A 98 -18.90 -16.20 -11.05
C GLY A 98 -19.01 -16.05 -12.56
N LEU A 99 -18.28 -15.10 -13.16
CA LEU A 99 -18.24 -14.92 -14.61
C LEU A 99 -17.49 -16.06 -15.33
N VAL A 100 -16.44 -16.62 -14.70
CA VAL A 100 -15.68 -17.74 -15.25
C VAL A 100 -16.42 -19.07 -15.11
N ALA A 101 -17.19 -19.26 -14.04
CA ALA A 101 -17.91 -20.51 -13.79
C ALA A 101 -19.09 -20.77 -14.76
N GLY A 102 -19.60 -19.74 -15.44
CA GLY A 102 -20.80 -19.83 -16.27
C GLY A 102 -22.09 -20.09 -15.46
N PRO A 103 -23.29 -19.91 -16.04
CA PRO A 103 -24.51 -20.40 -15.41
C PRO A 103 -24.48 -21.94 -15.31
N PRO A 104 -25.13 -22.52 -14.28
CA PRO A 104 -25.23 -23.97 -14.14
C PRO A 104 -25.93 -24.64 -15.32
#